data_AF-A0A9D6N1M9-F1
#
_entry.id   AF-A0A9D6N1M9-F1
#
_cell.length_a   1.000
_cell.length_b   1.000
_cell.length_c   1.000
_cell.angle_alpha   90.00
_cell.angle_beta   90.00
_cell.angle_gamma   90.00
#
_symmetry.space_group_name_H-M   'P 1'
#
loop_
_entity.id
_entity.type
_entity.pdbx_description
1 polymer ?
#
loop_
_entity_poly.entity_id
_entity_poly.type
_entity_poly.pdbx_seq_one_letter_code
_entity_poly.pdbx_strand_id
1 'polypeptide(L)'
;MMASPDESLFRLHLEQAPFQLGASLGKWGLHQQDGVGVWPHAVLWVDVDQRFITDGRMYLRFTVDGYPQQAPTACPWDILENKPLAPERWPKGEVNVSRVFKPSWNPSALYAPCDRLAMIGHEIWRQQFPRWWWQPDFTIVRYLEFVHDCLEGIHE
;
A
#
# COMPACT_ATOMS: atom_id res chain seq x y z
N MET A 1 -25.19 -0.22 10.66
CA MET A 1 -24.48 1.06 10.86
C MET A 1 -24.22 1.67 9.49
N MET A 2 -24.44 2.98 9.32
CA MET A 2 -24.01 3.68 8.10
C MET A 2 -22.50 3.89 8.17
N ALA A 3 -21.81 3.62 7.06
CA ALA A 3 -20.38 3.88 6.93
C ALA A 3 -20.08 5.38 7.07
N SER A 4 -18.92 5.73 7.61
CA SER A 4 -18.46 7.13 7.62
C SER A 4 -18.28 7.66 6.18
N PRO A 5 -18.21 8.99 5.96
CA PRO A 5 -17.90 9.54 4.64
C PRO A 5 -16.57 9.02 4.07
N ASP A 6 -15.52 8.99 4.90
CA ASP A 6 -14.19 8.49 4.54
C ASP A 6 -14.24 7.01 4.13
N GLU A 7 -14.97 6.19 4.90
CA GLU A 7 -15.17 4.77 4.59
C GLU A 7 -15.96 4.57 3.31
N SER A 8 -17.02 5.34 3.12
CA SER A 8 -17.87 5.28 1.92
C SER A 8 -17.07 5.66 0.68
N LEU A 9 -16.24 6.69 0.78
CA LEU A 9 -15.39 7.15 -0.33
C LEU A 9 -14.26 6.16 -0.63
N PHE A 10 -13.63 5.57 0.39
CA PHE A 10 -12.66 4.50 0.19
C PHE A 10 -13.29 3.30 -0.54
N ARG A 11 -14.47 2.83 -0.08
CA ARG A 11 -15.21 1.75 -0.74
C ARG A 11 -15.58 2.11 -2.18
N LEU A 12 -16.05 3.34 -2.43
CA LEU A 12 -16.33 3.82 -3.78
C LEU A 12 -15.08 3.78 -4.68
N HIS A 13 -13.92 4.20 -4.18
CA HIS A 13 -12.67 4.14 -4.94
C HIS A 13 -12.23 2.71 -5.27
N LEU A 14 -12.56 1.71 -4.44
CA LEU A 14 -12.35 0.30 -4.76
C LEU A 14 -13.28 -0.17 -5.89
N GLU A 15 -14.48 0.39 -6.02
CA GLU A 15 -15.45 0.02 -7.06
C GLU A 15 -15.21 0.74 -8.41
N GLN A 16 -14.38 1.79 -8.41
CA GLN A 16 -14.09 2.57 -9.62
C GLN A 16 -13.15 1.87 -10.61
N ALA A 17 -13.25 2.28 -11.87
CA ALA A 17 -12.52 1.70 -12.99
C ALA A 17 -10.99 1.60 -12.78
N PRO A 18 -10.27 2.59 -12.20
CA PRO A 18 -8.82 2.47 -12.01
C PRO A 18 -8.44 1.28 -11.11
N PHE A 19 -9.17 1.07 -10.01
CA PHE A 19 -8.90 -0.06 -9.12
C PHE A 19 -9.29 -1.38 -9.80
N GLN A 20 -10.49 -1.43 -10.39
CA GLN A 20 -11.01 -2.62 -11.06
C GLN A 20 -10.15 -3.05 -12.24
N LEU A 21 -9.57 -2.12 -12.99
CA LEU A 21 -8.67 -2.42 -14.09
C LEU A 21 -7.41 -3.13 -13.60
N GLY A 22 -6.72 -2.58 -12.58
CA GLY A 22 -5.54 -3.24 -12.04
C GLY A 22 -5.85 -4.59 -11.40
N ALA A 23 -7.03 -4.74 -10.78
CA ALA A 23 -7.50 -6.03 -10.28
C ALA A 23 -7.75 -7.04 -11.40
N SER A 24 -8.38 -6.61 -12.50
CA SER A 24 -8.62 -7.47 -13.67
C SER A 24 -7.33 -7.88 -14.38
N LEU A 25 -6.30 -7.03 -14.33
CA LEU A 25 -4.95 -7.32 -14.84
C LEU A 25 -4.10 -8.12 -13.86
N GLY A 26 -4.62 -8.47 -12.69
CA GLY A 26 -3.89 -9.26 -11.69
C GLY A 26 -2.80 -8.49 -10.94
N LYS A 27 -2.73 -7.15 -11.03
CA LYS A 27 -1.69 -6.34 -10.39
C LYS A 27 -1.88 -6.14 -8.89
N TRP A 28 -3.14 -6.09 -8.45
CA TRP A 28 -3.50 -5.91 -7.05
C TRP A 28 -4.93 -6.34 -6.79
N GLY A 29 -5.34 -6.39 -5.53
CA GLY A 29 -6.75 -6.61 -5.20
C GLY A 29 -7.04 -6.55 -3.71
N LEU A 30 -8.32 -6.58 -3.37
CA LEU A 30 -8.79 -6.62 -1.99
C LEU A 30 -8.76 -8.06 -1.48
N HIS A 31 -8.19 -8.31 -0.30
CA HIS A 31 -8.25 -9.62 0.34
C HIS A 31 -9.62 -9.81 1.02
N GLN A 32 -10.47 -10.71 0.50
CA GLN A 32 -11.89 -10.75 0.84
C GLN A 32 -12.23 -11.09 2.30
N GLN A 33 -11.42 -11.89 3.01
CA GLN A 33 -11.75 -12.30 4.39
C GLN A 33 -11.62 -11.15 5.40
N ASP A 34 -10.69 -10.21 5.18
CA ASP A 34 -10.39 -9.09 6.09
C ASP A 34 -10.55 -7.71 5.42
N GLY A 35 -10.92 -7.68 4.14
CA GLY A 35 -10.62 -6.60 3.20
C GLY A 35 -11.08 -5.21 3.60
N VAL A 36 -12.22 -5.11 4.26
CA VAL A 36 -12.61 -3.93 5.05
C VAL A 36 -13.44 -4.43 6.25
N GLY A 37 -12.97 -5.47 6.93
CA GLY A 37 -13.72 -6.14 7.99
C GLY A 37 -13.89 -5.27 9.25
N VAL A 38 -12.93 -4.36 9.49
CA VAL A 38 -12.96 -3.40 10.59
C VAL A 38 -12.34 -2.08 10.11
N TRP A 39 -13.17 -1.11 9.74
CA TRP A 39 -12.70 0.26 9.51
C TRP A 39 -11.90 0.76 10.72
N PRO A 40 -10.73 1.42 10.54
CA PRO A 40 -10.18 1.97 9.29
C PRO A 40 -9.13 1.07 8.62
N HIS A 41 -9.24 -0.25 8.75
CA HIS A 41 -8.25 -1.17 8.19
C HIS A 41 -8.72 -1.85 6.91
N ALA A 42 -7.81 -1.96 5.96
CA ALA A 42 -8.02 -2.71 4.73
C ALA A 42 -6.79 -3.57 4.41
N VAL A 43 -7.01 -4.82 4.01
CA VAL A 43 -5.93 -5.71 3.55
C VAL A 43 -6.03 -5.83 2.03
N LEU A 44 -4.99 -5.35 1.35
CA LEU A 44 -4.86 -5.45 -0.10
C LEU A 44 -3.63 -6.28 -0.44
N TRP A 45 -3.68 -6.98 -1.57
CA TRP A 45 -2.52 -7.66 -2.13
C TRP A 45 -2.02 -6.91 -3.36
N VAL A 46 -0.72 -7.02 -3.62
CA VAL A 46 -0.04 -6.55 -4.82
C VAL A 46 0.73 -7.74 -5.41
N ASP A 47 0.66 -7.88 -6.73
CA ASP A 47 1.45 -8.85 -7.47
C ASP A 47 2.95 -8.56 -7.30
N VAL A 48 3.74 -9.62 -7.24
CA VAL A 48 5.18 -9.51 -7.00
C VAL A 48 5.90 -10.71 -7.58
N ASP A 49 7.06 -10.47 -8.19
CA ASP A 49 7.94 -11.54 -8.64
C ASP A 49 8.26 -12.54 -7.52
N GLN A 50 8.22 -13.83 -7.85
CA GLN A 50 8.45 -14.94 -6.93
C GLN A 50 9.84 -14.92 -6.27
N ARG A 51 10.80 -14.16 -6.82
CA ARG A 51 12.10 -13.88 -6.20
C ARG A 51 11.97 -13.17 -4.85
N PHE A 52 10.91 -12.39 -4.65
CA PHE A 52 10.65 -11.71 -3.38
C PHE A 52 9.68 -12.50 -2.50
N ILE A 53 8.58 -12.99 -3.07
CA ILE A 53 7.53 -13.71 -2.32
C ILE A 53 7.08 -14.92 -3.13
N THR A 54 7.28 -16.13 -2.60
CA THR A 54 7.03 -17.41 -3.28
C THR A 54 5.64 -17.52 -3.91
N ASP A 55 4.61 -17.04 -3.22
CA ASP A 55 3.21 -17.14 -3.68
C ASP A 55 2.83 -16.06 -4.71
N GLY A 56 3.77 -15.21 -5.11
CA GLY A 56 3.58 -14.15 -6.11
C GLY A 56 2.72 -12.98 -5.64
N ARG A 57 2.31 -12.95 -4.37
CA ARG A 57 1.48 -11.89 -3.79
C ARG A 57 2.02 -11.41 -2.48
N MET A 58 2.22 -10.11 -2.36
CA MET A 58 2.49 -9.45 -1.10
C MET A 58 1.21 -8.84 -0.56
N TYR A 59 0.87 -9.15 0.69
CA TYR A 59 -0.26 -8.54 1.38
C TYR A 59 0.22 -7.35 2.21
N LEU A 60 -0.53 -6.25 2.14
CA LEU A 60 -0.33 -5.04 2.90
C LEU A 60 -1.59 -4.77 3.71
N ARG A 61 -1.43 -4.52 5.01
CA ARG A 61 -2.51 -3.99 5.84
C ARG A 61 -2.37 -2.49 5.92
N PHE A 62 -3.38 -1.80 5.38
CA PHE A 62 -3.49 -0.36 5.42
C PHE A 62 -4.26 0.09 6.64
N THR A 63 -3.91 1.27 7.15
CA THR A 63 -4.77 2.10 7.98
C THR A 63 -5.15 3.33 7.15
N VAL A 64 -6.45 3.51 6.90
CA VAL A 64 -7.02 4.49 5.96
C VAL A 64 -7.93 5.51 6.67
N ASP A 65 -7.65 5.83 7.93
CA ASP A 65 -8.37 6.86 8.66
C ASP A 65 -8.08 8.26 8.10
N GLY A 66 -9.11 9.11 7.97
CA GLY A 66 -8.99 10.45 7.38
C GLY A 66 -8.88 10.44 5.85
N TYR A 67 -9.15 9.31 5.19
CA TYR A 67 -9.06 9.16 3.75
C TYR A 67 -10.09 10.01 2.98
N PRO A 68 -9.71 10.63 1.84
CA PRO A 68 -8.38 10.70 1.22
C PRO A 68 -7.55 11.92 1.67
N GLN A 69 -8.09 12.77 2.54
CA GLN A 69 -7.40 13.99 3.01
C GLN A 69 -6.08 13.68 3.70
N GLN A 70 -6.01 12.55 4.38
CA GLN A 70 -4.79 11.95 4.90
C GLN A 70 -4.36 10.78 4.02
N ALA A 71 -3.05 10.69 3.80
CA ALA A 71 -2.46 9.52 3.17
C ALA A 71 -2.74 8.26 4.00
N PRO A 72 -2.90 7.09 3.36
CA PRO A 72 -2.82 5.81 4.04
C PRO A 72 -1.43 5.58 4.65
N THR A 73 -1.34 4.66 5.60
CA THR A 73 -0.06 4.02 5.97
C THR A 73 -0.23 2.51 5.91
N ALA A 74 0.83 1.79 5.54
CA ALA A 74 0.76 0.35 5.33
C ALA A 74 1.99 -0.39 5.86
N CYS A 75 1.78 -1.64 6.27
CA CYS A 75 2.86 -2.57 6.51
C CYS A 75 2.60 -3.92 5.82
N PRO A 76 3.66 -4.65 5.42
CA PRO A 76 3.56 -6.05 5.02
C PRO A 76 2.85 -6.88 6.09
N TRP A 77 1.91 -7.72 5.65
CA TRP A 77 0.99 -8.43 6.53
C TRP A 77 1.02 -9.93 6.25
N ASP A 78 1.00 -10.72 7.33
CA ASP A 78 0.75 -12.15 7.26
C ASP A 78 -0.75 -12.38 7.44
N ILE A 79 -1.44 -12.78 6.37
CA ILE A 79 -2.88 -13.04 6.39
C ILE A 79 -3.26 -14.35 7.07
N LEU A 80 -2.33 -15.31 7.20
CA LEU A 80 -2.61 -16.59 7.86
C LEU A 80 -2.58 -16.41 9.37
N GLU A 81 -1.65 -15.59 9.87
CA GLU A 81 -1.50 -15.31 11.29
C GLU A 81 -2.15 -13.98 11.72
N ASN A 82 -2.72 -13.24 10.78
CA ASN A 82 -3.32 -11.91 10.94
C ASN A 82 -2.45 -10.97 11.78
N LYS A 83 -1.19 -10.79 11.38
CA LYS A 83 -0.21 -9.96 12.09
C LYS A 83 0.78 -9.30 11.12
N PRO A 84 1.57 -8.29 11.55
CA PRO A 84 2.65 -7.76 10.72
C PRO A 84 3.59 -8.87 10.26
N LEU A 85 3.98 -8.85 8.99
CA LEU A 85 4.93 -9.79 8.42
C LEU A 85 6.28 -9.64 9.12
N ALA A 86 6.91 -10.77 9.46
CA ALA A 86 8.21 -10.77 10.12
C ALA A 86 9.26 -10.00 9.29
N PRO A 87 10.12 -9.16 9.90
CA PRO A 87 11.10 -8.33 9.19
C PRO A 87 11.98 -9.09 8.19
N GLU A 88 12.28 -10.36 8.48
CA GLU A 88 13.13 -11.20 7.65
C GLU A 88 12.48 -11.57 6.31
N ARG A 89 11.15 -11.55 6.28
CA ARG A 89 10.27 -11.87 5.14
C ARG A 89 9.83 -10.64 4.35
N TRP A 90 10.23 -9.43 4.74
CA TRP A 90 10.00 -8.24 3.92
C TRP A 90 10.79 -8.35 2.62
N PRO A 91 10.28 -7.83 1.48
CA PRO A 91 10.99 -7.84 0.22
C PRO A 91 12.40 -7.24 0.35
N LYS A 92 13.39 -7.94 -0.21
CA LYS A 92 14.80 -7.53 -0.26
C LYS A 92 15.30 -7.69 -1.68
N GLY A 93 16.02 -6.69 -2.18
CA GLY A 93 16.57 -6.73 -3.53
C GLY A 93 17.36 -5.48 -3.86
N GLU A 94 17.22 -5.03 -5.11
CA GLU A 94 17.80 -3.77 -5.59
C GLU A 94 17.58 -2.61 -4.60
N VAL A 95 18.44 -1.61 -4.72
CA VAL A 95 18.55 -0.51 -3.74
C VAL A 95 17.20 0.10 -3.38
N ASN A 96 16.28 0.22 -4.34
CA ASN A 96 14.97 0.83 -4.11
C ASN A 96 13.99 -0.07 -3.35
N VAL A 97 13.91 -1.37 -3.66
CA VAL A 97 13.09 -2.34 -2.92
C VAL A 97 13.51 -2.35 -1.44
N SER A 98 14.80 -2.52 -1.18
CA SER A 98 15.32 -2.56 0.20
C SER A 98 15.22 -1.22 0.94
N ARG A 99 15.07 -0.10 0.22
CA ARG A 99 14.80 1.22 0.81
C ARG A 99 13.35 1.39 1.22
N VAL A 100 12.41 0.99 0.36
CA VAL A 100 10.97 1.08 0.62
C VAL A 100 10.55 0.09 1.71
N PHE A 101 10.97 -1.17 1.57
CA PHE A 101 10.68 -2.25 2.50
C PHE A 101 11.74 -2.33 3.61
N LYS A 102 11.76 -1.31 4.48
CA LYS A 102 12.79 -1.14 5.51
C LYS A 102 12.22 -1.27 6.93
N PRO A 103 12.05 -2.50 7.46
CA PRO A 103 11.42 -2.71 8.77
C PRO A 103 12.24 -2.14 9.94
N SER A 104 13.56 -1.98 9.76
CA SER A 104 14.44 -1.39 10.77
C SER A 104 14.25 0.12 10.94
N TRP A 105 13.63 0.79 9.97
CA TRP A 105 13.25 2.20 10.11
C TRP A 105 11.87 2.31 10.78
N ASN A 106 10.86 1.62 10.26
CA ASN A 106 9.54 1.54 10.87
C ASN A 106 8.84 0.24 10.45
N PRO A 107 8.50 -0.67 11.38
CA PRO A 107 7.83 -1.93 11.05
C PRO A 107 6.33 -1.77 10.74
N SER A 108 5.78 -0.57 10.92
CA SER A 108 4.36 -0.26 10.70
C SER A 108 4.11 0.63 9.48
N ALA A 109 5.15 0.92 8.67
CA ALA A 109 5.07 1.80 7.51
C ALA A 109 5.99 1.34 6.37
N LEU A 110 5.66 1.72 5.15
CA LEU A 110 6.62 1.68 4.03
C LEU A 110 7.36 3.01 3.96
N TYR A 111 8.65 2.98 3.62
CA TYR A 111 9.44 4.20 3.38
C TYR A 111 9.15 4.74 1.98
N ALA A 112 7.95 5.29 1.80
CA ALA A 112 7.37 5.65 0.51
C ALA A 112 6.81 7.09 0.52
N PRO A 113 6.89 7.86 -0.58
CA PRO A 113 6.34 9.21 -0.64
C PRO A 113 4.81 9.29 -0.47
N CYS A 114 4.10 8.18 -0.69
CA CYS A 114 2.65 8.08 -0.50
C CYS A 114 2.24 7.53 0.88
N ASP A 115 3.20 7.21 1.76
CA ASP A 115 2.91 6.70 3.10
C ASP A 115 2.89 7.82 4.14
N ARG A 116 1.76 7.95 4.86
CA ARG A 116 1.55 8.99 5.88
C ARG A 116 2.69 9.10 6.89
N LEU A 117 3.23 7.97 7.36
CA LEU A 117 4.28 7.99 8.37
C LEU A 117 5.65 8.32 7.78
N ALA A 118 5.90 7.97 6.52
CA ALA A 118 7.13 8.33 5.84
C ALA A 118 7.15 9.79 5.40
N MET A 119 6.00 10.36 5.02
CA MET A 119 5.88 11.77 4.62
C MET A 119 6.34 12.74 5.71
N ILE A 120 6.16 12.39 6.99
CA ILE A 120 6.58 13.21 8.13
C ILE A 120 8.12 13.35 8.12
N GLY A 121 8.61 14.59 7.99
CA GLY A 121 10.04 14.88 7.95
C GLY A 121 10.72 14.58 6.61
N HIS A 122 9.94 14.26 5.56
CA HIS A 122 10.42 14.07 4.19
C HIS A 122 9.70 14.98 3.19
N GLU A 123 9.36 16.20 3.58
CA GLU A 123 8.62 17.16 2.75
C GLU A 123 9.34 17.49 1.43
N ILE A 124 10.68 17.34 1.39
CA ILE A 124 11.47 17.48 0.16
C ILE A 124 11.07 16.47 -0.92
N TRP A 125 10.51 15.31 -0.55
CA TRP A 125 10.00 14.32 -1.49
C TRP A 125 8.81 14.82 -2.30
N ARG A 126 8.10 15.85 -1.83
CA ARG A 126 7.09 16.52 -2.64
C ARG A 126 7.66 17.09 -3.93
N GLN A 127 8.91 17.56 -3.89
CA GLN A 127 9.61 18.11 -5.07
C GLN A 127 10.34 17.01 -5.86
N GLN A 128 10.91 16.01 -5.16
CA GLN A 128 11.69 14.94 -5.79
C GLN A 128 10.81 13.86 -6.45
N PHE A 129 9.66 13.57 -5.85
CA PHE A 129 8.75 12.50 -6.25
C PHE A 129 7.29 12.99 -6.32
N PRO A 130 6.99 14.07 -7.09
CA PRO A 130 5.66 14.69 -7.09
C PRO A 130 4.55 13.75 -7.54
N ARG A 131 4.86 12.76 -8.41
CA ARG A 131 3.94 11.71 -8.85
C ARG A 131 3.49 10.80 -7.70
N TRP A 132 4.36 10.60 -6.71
CA TRP A 132 4.16 9.65 -5.61
C TRP A 132 3.79 10.32 -4.29
N TRP A 133 4.06 11.62 -4.14
CA TRP A 133 3.67 12.37 -2.95
C TRP A 133 2.16 12.45 -2.83
N TRP A 134 1.58 11.87 -1.76
CA TRP A 134 0.13 11.79 -1.61
C TRP A 134 -0.56 13.16 -1.69
N GLN A 135 -1.67 13.21 -2.42
CA GLN A 135 -2.56 14.37 -2.53
C GLN A 135 -4.00 13.94 -2.22
N PRO A 136 -4.86 14.84 -1.73
CA PRO A 136 -6.25 14.50 -1.39
C PRO A 136 -7.13 14.03 -2.56
N ASP A 137 -6.72 14.28 -3.81
CA ASP A 137 -7.38 13.80 -5.03
C ASP A 137 -6.88 12.42 -5.48
N PHE A 138 -5.91 11.82 -4.77
CA PHE A 138 -5.45 10.47 -5.05
C PHE A 138 -6.39 9.42 -4.48
N THR A 139 -6.43 8.27 -5.16
CA THR A 139 -7.07 7.07 -4.65
C THR A 139 -6.04 6.08 -4.11
N ILE A 140 -6.49 5.01 -3.45
CA ILE A 140 -5.60 3.95 -2.97
C ILE A 140 -4.75 3.34 -4.09
N VAL A 141 -5.24 3.42 -5.34
CA VAL A 141 -4.53 2.97 -6.54
C VAL A 141 -3.16 3.63 -6.67
N ARG A 142 -3.01 4.92 -6.32
CA ARG A 142 -1.69 5.57 -6.41
C ARG A 142 -0.64 4.91 -5.51
N TYR A 143 -1.06 4.49 -4.32
CA TYR A 143 -0.18 3.76 -3.39
C TYR A 143 0.14 2.38 -3.96
N LEU A 144 -0.86 1.65 -4.48
CA LEU A 144 -0.67 0.32 -5.08
C LEU A 144 0.25 0.37 -6.31
N GLU A 145 0.12 1.38 -7.16
CA GLU A 145 1.02 1.63 -8.29
C GLU A 145 2.46 1.84 -7.84
N PHE A 146 2.70 2.67 -6.82
CA PHE A 146 4.04 2.87 -6.27
C PHE A 146 4.66 1.55 -5.79
N VAL A 147 3.89 0.75 -5.05
CA VAL A 147 4.34 -0.54 -4.53
C VAL A 147 4.63 -1.52 -5.67
N HIS A 148 3.72 -1.63 -6.63
CA HIS A 148 3.86 -2.51 -7.77
C HIS A 148 5.07 -2.13 -8.63
N ASP A 149 5.22 -0.85 -8.99
CA ASP A 149 6.35 -0.36 -9.78
C ASP A 149 7.69 -0.58 -9.05
N CYS A 150 7.71 -0.40 -7.73
CA CYS A 150 8.87 -0.70 -6.89
C CYS A 150 9.27 -2.18 -6.94
N LEU A 151 8.30 -3.10 -6.91
CA LEU A 151 8.55 -4.54 -6.88
C LEU A 151 8.89 -5.11 -8.26
N GLU A 152 8.31 -4.57 -9.33
CA GLU A 152 8.65 -4.94 -10.70
C GLU A 152 10.01 -4.39 -11.15
N GLY A 153 10.62 -3.47 -10.38
CA GLY A 153 11.84 -2.77 -10.79
C GLY A 153 11.59 -1.81 -11.95
N ILE A 154 10.34 -1.39 -12.16
CA ILE A 154 9.98 -0.37 -13.14
C ILE A 154 10.32 0.96 -12.49
N HIS A 155 11.52 1.48 -12.77
CA HIS A 155 11.92 2.80 -12.32
C HIS A 155 12.28 3.71 -13.50
N GLU A 156 11.64 4.88 -13.47
CA GLU A 156 12.10 6.13 -14.09
C GLU A 156 13.27 6.72 -13.27
#